data_AF-A0A3D1V308-F1
#
_entry.id   AF-A0A3D1V308-F1
#
_cell.length_a   1.000
_cell.length_b   1.000
_cell.length_c   1.000
_cell.angle_alpha   90.00
_cell.angle_beta   90.00
_cell.angle_gamma   90.00
#
_symmetry.space_group_name_H-M   'P 1'
#
loop_
_entity.id
_entity.type
_entity.pdbx_description
1 polymer ?
#
loop_
_entity_poly.entity_id
_entity_poly.type
_entity_poly.pdbx_seq_one_letter_code
_entity_poly.pdbx_strand_id
1 'polypeptide(L)' 'GERQMFPAACDECWRETMASFQPGGNTPAYCSDCFANRRQQPSHSRYQPQPGSQQSDQRGRFAGPASRS' A
#
# COMPACT_ATOMS: atom_id res chain seq x y z
N GLY A 1 7.85 -27.93 -9.17
CA GLY A 1 8.20 -27.23 -10.41
C GLY A 1 9.04 -26.03 -10.05
N GLU A 2 10.29 -26.00 -10.50
CA GLU A 2 11.16 -24.83 -10.39
C GLU A 2 10.62 -23.68 -11.25
N ARG A 3 10.54 -22.48 -10.67
CA ARG A 3 10.15 -21.28 -11.43
C ARG A 3 11.37 -20.81 -12.21
N GLN A 4 11.37 -20.99 -13.53
CA GLN A 4 12.42 -20.46 -14.39
C GLN A 4 12.29 -18.94 -14.46
N MET A 5 13.40 -18.24 -14.24
CA MET A 5 13.52 -16.79 -14.31
C MET A 5 14.27 -16.42 -15.59
N PHE A 6 13.68 -15.56 -16.42
CA PHE A 6 14.25 -15.11 -17.67
C PHE A 6 14.74 -13.66 -17.53
N PRO A 7 15.97 -13.34 -17.99
CA PRO A 7 16.43 -11.96 -18.05
C PRO A 7 15.59 -11.18 -19.07
N ALA A 8 15.05 -10.03 -18.66
CA ALA A 8 14.19 -9.18 -19.48
C ALA A 8 14.43 -7.71 -19.15
N ALA A 9 14.17 -6.83 -20.12
CA ALA A 9 14.09 -5.38 -19.89
C ALA A 9 12.63 -4.99 -19.60
N CYS A 10 12.41 -4.14 -18.60
CA CYS A 10 11.08 -3.60 -18.32
C CYS A 10 10.60 -2.66 -19.43
N ASP A 11 9.38 -2.83 -19.92
CA ASP A 11 8.82 -1.99 -21.00
C ASP A 11 8.53 -0.55 -20.53
N GLU A 12 8.28 -0.33 -19.23
CA GLU A 12 8.01 1.01 -18.67
C GLU A 12 9.27 1.75 -18.23
N CYS A 13 10.16 1.09 -17.48
CA CYS A 13 11.32 1.72 -16.87
C CYS A 13 12.66 1.24 -17.42
N TRP A 14 12.65 0.33 -18.40
CA TRP A 14 13.84 -0.14 -19.14
C TRP A 14 14.95 -0.76 -18.29
N ARG A 15 14.64 -1.11 -17.03
CA ARG A 15 15.60 -1.77 -16.12
C ARG A 15 15.70 -3.26 -16.42
N GLU A 16 16.89 -3.81 -16.17
CA GLU A 16 17.12 -5.25 -16.16
C GLU A 16 16.32 -5.89 -15.00
N THR A 17 15.54 -6.92 -15.32
CA THR A 17 14.71 -7.64 -14.36
C THR A 17 14.61 -9.12 -14.69
N MET A 18 14.23 -9.91 -13.69
CA MET A 18 14.01 -11.35 -13.85
C MET A 18 12.51 -11.62 -13.93
N ALA A 19 12.01 -11.90 -15.13
CA ALA A 19 10.61 -12.22 -15.36
C ALA A 19 10.38 -13.73 -15.20
N SER A 20 9.24 -14.12 -14.62
CA SER A 20 8.82 -15.53 -14.53
C SER A 20 8.29 -16.11 -15.86
N PHE A 21 8.20 -15.28 -16.89
CA PHE A 21 7.78 -15.64 -18.24
C PHE A 21 8.78 -15.08 -19.25
N GLN A 22 8.91 -15.74 -20.39
CA GLN A 22 9.78 -15.29 -21.46
C GLN A 22 9.18 -14.04 -22.13
N PRO A 23 9.90 -12.90 -22.22
CA PRO A 23 9.45 -11.73 -22.97
C PRO A 23 9.44 -12.07 -24.47
N GLY A 24 8.29 -12.47 -24.99
CA GLY A 24 8.05 -12.66 -26.43
C GLY A 24 7.42 -11.40 -27.02
N GLY A 25 7.62 -11.13 -28.32
CA GLY A 25 7.28 -9.85 -28.98
C GLY A 25 5.83 -9.35 -28.93
N ASN A 26 4.92 -10.05 -28.24
CA ASN A 26 3.55 -9.60 -27.99
C ASN A 26 3.21 -9.46 -26.48
N THR A 27 4.12 -9.84 -25.58
CA THR A 27 3.91 -9.82 -24.12
C THR A 27 4.94 -8.91 -23.45
N PRO A 28 4.55 -7.71 -22.97
CA PRO A 28 5.47 -6.78 -22.33
C PRO A 28 5.96 -7.35 -20.99
N ALA A 29 7.26 -7.22 -20.73
CA ALA A 29 7.87 -7.55 -19.45
C ALA A 29 7.82 -6.35 -18.51
N TYR A 30 7.41 -6.58 -17.25
CA TYR A 30 7.38 -5.55 -16.21
C TYR A 30 8.20 -6.00 -15.01
N CYS A 31 8.94 -5.07 -14.42
CA CYS A 31 9.60 -5.31 -13.14
C CYS A 31 8.58 -5.40 -12.00
N SER A 32 9.00 -5.93 -10.85
CA SER A 32 8.14 -6.10 -9.67
C SER A 32 7.41 -4.82 -9.26
N ASP A 33 8.08 -3.66 -9.33
CA ASP A 33 7.50 -2.35 -9.02
C ASP A 33 6.42 -1.93 -10.03
N CYS A 34 6.74 -1.94 -11.33
CA CYS A 34 5.79 -1.59 -12.40
C CYS A 34 4.57 -2.52 -12.39
N PHE A 35 4.81 -3.82 -12.18
CA PHE A 35 3.75 -4.81 -12.06
C PHE A 35 2.87 -4.59 -10.84
N ALA A 36 3.47 -4.29 -9.68
CA ALA A 36 2.74 -3.93 -8.47
C ALA A 36 1.91 -2.67 -8.71
N ASN A 37 2.49 -1.62 -9.30
CA ASN A 37 1.79 -0.36 -9.59
C ASN A 37 0.58 -0.59 -10.53
N ARG A 38 0.73 -1.44 -11.54
CA ARG A 38 -0.33 -1.74 -12.51
C ARG A 38 -1.43 -2.66 -11.94
N ARG A 39 -1.08 -3.58 -11.04
CA ARG A 39 -2.05 -4.40 -10.28
C ARG A 39 -2.76 -3.61 -9.19
N GLN A 40 -2.13 -2.55 -8.69
CA GLN A 40 -2.69 -1.59 -7.75
C GLN A 40 -3.62 -0.59 -8.43
N GLN A 41 -4.48 -1.03 -9.36
CA GLN A 41 -5.76 -0.34 -9.56
C GLN A 41 -6.42 -0.29 -8.18
N PRO A 42 -6.37 0.84 -7.48
CA PRO A 42 -6.84 0.88 -6.12
C PRO A 42 -8.35 0.83 -6.29
N SER A 43 -8.95 -0.28 -5.87
CA SER A 43 -10.16 -0.13 -5.08
C SER A 43 -9.74 0.78 -3.92
N HIS A 44 -9.92 2.08 -4.12
CA HIS A 44 -9.66 3.18 -3.20
C HIS A 44 -10.61 3.06 -1.99
N SER A 45 -10.64 1.90 -1.34
CA SER A 45 -11.64 1.53 -0.36
C SER A 45 -11.22 0.35 0.52
N ARG A 46 -9.96 0.30 0.97
CA ARG A 46 -9.72 -0.51 2.19
C ARG A 46 -8.62 -0.07 3.16
N TYR A 47 -7.88 1.00 2.90
CA TYR A 47 -6.99 1.50 3.95
C TYR A 47 -6.80 3.01 3.86
N GLN A 48 -7.82 3.76 4.28
CA GLN A 48 -7.63 5.15 4.66
C GLN A 48 -7.67 5.20 6.19
N PRO A 49 -6.51 5.21 6.87
CA PRO A 49 -6.47 5.48 8.31
C PRO A 49 -6.91 6.92 8.52
N GLN A 50 -8.01 7.13 9.25
CA GLN A 50 -8.55 8.46 9.53
C GLN A 50 -7.57 9.25 10.41
N PRO A 51 -6.99 10.38 9.94
CA PRO A 51 -6.25 11.26 10.82
C PRO A 51 -7.27 12.19 11.50
N GLY A 52 -7.86 11.79 12.64
CA GLY A 52 -8.90 12.63 13.24
C GLY A 52 -9.45 12.31 14.63
N SER A 53 -9.07 11.23 15.30
CA SER A 53 -9.61 10.94 16.65
C SER A 53 -8.71 11.46 17.78
N GLN A 54 -8.50 12.79 17.82
CA GLN A 54 -8.00 13.46 19.02
C GLN A 54 -9.15 13.60 20.03
N GLN A 55 -9.45 12.53 20.77
CA GLN A 55 -10.41 12.57 21.86
C GLN A 55 -9.78 13.27 23.07
N SER A 56 -9.81 14.60 23.04
CA SER A 56 -9.24 15.50 24.05
C SER A 56 -10.16 15.79 25.25
N ASP A 57 -11.22 15.02 25.47
CA ASP A 57 -12.20 15.32 26.55
C ASP A 57 -12.00 14.50 27.85
N GLN A 58 -10.80 13.99 28.11
CA GLN A 58 -10.48 13.35 29.40
C GLN A 58 -10.29 14.35 30.57
N ARG A 59 -11.11 15.41 30.67
CA ARG A 59 -11.22 16.19 31.92
C ARG A 59 -12.37 15.66 32.80
N GLY A 60 -12.28 14.39 33.16
CA GLY A 60 -12.79 13.96 34.44
C GLY A 60 -11.98 14.60 35.57
N ARG A 61 -12.49 15.67 36.21
CA ARG A 61 -12.11 16.08 37.57
C ARG A 61 -13.32 16.67 38.31
N PHE A 62 -14.02 15.76 38.97
CA PHE A 62 -14.89 15.98 40.11
C PHE A 62 -14.36 17.09 41.04
N ALA A 63 -15.06 18.21 41.12
CA ALA A 63 -15.03 19.13 42.26
C ALA A 63 -16.45 19.15 42.84
N GLY A 64 -16.59 18.65 44.08
CA GLY A 64 -17.85 18.25 44.70
C GLY A 64 -18.80 19.39 45.09
N PRO A 65 -19.99 19.06 45.63
CA PRO A 65 -20.94 20.04 46.12
C PRO A 65 -20.39 20.72 47.38
N ALA A 66 -20.31 22.05 47.36
CA ALA A 66 -20.05 22.83 48.57
C ALA A 66 -21.24 22.64 49.54
N SER A 67 -21.00 21.89 50.61
CA SER A 67 -21.81 21.94 51.82
C SER A 67 -21.56 23.27 52.57
N ARG A 68 -22.55 23.68 53.39
CA ARG A 68 -22.63 24.83 54.34
C ARG A 68 -23.48 25.97 53.76
N SER A 69 -24.59 26.42 54.37
CA SER A 69 -25.25 26.19 55.65
C SER A 69 -26.72 26.59 55.53
#